data_AF-A0AA95N4B4-F1
#
_entry.id   AF-A0AA95N4B4-F1
#
_cell.length_a   1.000
_cell.length_b   1.000
_cell.length_c   1.000
_cell.angle_alpha   90.00
_cell.angle_beta   90.00
_cell.angle_gamma   90.00
#
_symmetry.space_group_name_H-M   'P 1'
#
loop_
_entity.id
_entity.type
_entity.pdbx_description
1 polymer ?
#
loop_
_entity_poly.entity_id
_entity_poly.type
_entity_poly.pdbx_seq_one_letter_code
_entity_poly.pdbx_strand_id
1 'polypeptide(L)'
;MKEIQTFAKQYQKEMGWEISEENYAESRDSLLNNYMLLTTEVAEVAEELRMAFNLTTKNVQNGMEEEQAFELAKNQIKENVGKELADCLAYMLKFYNFFGIDVEESFYAKMEEVKNRKNKDLVKPSK
;
A
#
# COMPACT_ATOMS: atom_id res chain seq x y z
N MET A 1 0.40 3.39 -15.04
CA MET A 1 0.24 4.19 -13.81
C MET A 1 0.15 5.70 -14.07
N LYS A 2 0.67 6.23 -15.19
CA LYS A 2 0.52 7.66 -15.54
C LYS A 2 -0.94 8.16 -15.51
N GLU A 3 -1.89 7.35 -16.01
CA GLU A 3 -3.32 7.68 -16.00
C GLU A 3 -3.89 7.81 -14.58
N ILE A 4 -3.64 6.84 -13.70
CA ILE A 4 -4.14 6.88 -12.32
C ILE A 4 -3.45 7.98 -11.50
N GLN A 5 -2.17 8.25 -11.73
CA GLN A 5 -1.49 9.39 -11.10
C GLN A 5 -2.11 10.72 -11.53
N THR A 6 -2.40 10.87 -12.84
CA THR A 6 -3.05 12.08 -13.38
C THR A 6 -4.46 12.25 -12.83
N PHE A 7 -5.25 11.18 -12.80
CA PHE A 7 -6.57 11.17 -12.20
C PHE A 7 -6.51 11.57 -10.71
N ALA A 8 -5.64 10.92 -9.93
CA ALA A 8 -5.50 11.19 -8.50
C ALA A 8 -5.08 12.64 -8.24
N LYS A 9 -4.15 13.19 -9.05
CA LYS A 9 -3.75 14.59 -8.97
C LYS A 9 -4.93 15.54 -9.16
N GLN A 10 -5.72 15.32 -10.21
CA GLN A 10 -6.87 16.16 -10.50
C GLN A 10 -7.95 16.04 -9.41
N TYR A 11 -8.26 14.82 -9.00
CA TYR A 11 -9.23 14.55 -7.94
C TYR A 11 -8.83 15.21 -6.61
N GLN A 12 -7.56 15.07 -6.19
CA GLN A 12 -7.05 15.68 -4.96
C GLN A 12 -7.12 17.21 -5.01
N LYS A 13 -6.83 17.81 -6.17
CA LYS A 13 -6.95 19.24 -6.40
C LYS A 13 -8.40 19.73 -6.29
N GLU A 14 -9.34 19.02 -6.91
CA GLU A 14 -10.78 19.35 -6.83
C GLU A 14 -11.30 19.30 -5.39
N MET A 15 -10.78 18.38 -4.58
CA MET A 15 -11.15 18.22 -3.18
C MET A 15 -10.40 19.14 -2.22
N GLY A 16 -9.38 19.87 -2.70
CA GLY A 16 -8.50 20.67 -1.83
C GLY A 16 -7.66 19.83 -0.87
N TRP A 17 -7.27 18.62 -1.30
CA TRP A 17 -6.53 17.64 -0.50
C TRP A 17 -5.05 17.52 -0.88
N GLU A 18 -4.55 18.42 -1.70
CA GLU A 18 -3.14 18.51 -2.06
C GLU A 18 -2.26 18.73 -0.82
N ILE A 19 -0.99 18.30 -0.89
CA ILE A 19 -0.01 18.69 0.13
C ILE A 19 0.29 20.18 -0.10
N SER A 20 0.23 21.00 0.95
CA SER A 20 0.43 22.45 0.81
C SER A 20 1.83 22.78 0.29
N GLU A 21 1.89 23.67 -0.69
CA GLU A 21 3.12 24.25 -1.25
C GLU A 21 3.25 25.76 -0.90
N GLU A 22 2.42 26.29 -0.01
CA GLU A 22 2.37 27.74 0.27
C GLU A 22 3.65 28.27 0.94
N ASN A 23 4.13 27.56 1.95
CA ASN A 23 5.36 27.88 2.67
C ASN A 23 5.90 26.66 3.41
N TYR A 24 7.16 26.73 3.86
CA TYR A 24 7.83 25.60 4.52
C TYR A 24 7.07 25.04 5.74
N ALA A 25 6.51 25.90 6.59
CA ALA A 25 5.83 25.46 7.80
C ALA A 25 4.57 24.66 7.45
N GLU A 26 3.76 25.16 6.53
CA GLU A 26 2.55 24.47 6.07
C GLU A 26 2.87 23.21 5.27
N SER A 27 3.88 23.23 4.40
CA SER A 27 4.32 22.04 3.69
C SER A 27 4.77 20.95 4.66
N ARG A 28 5.55 21.32 5.70
CA ARG A 28 6.00 20.37 6.73
C ARG A 28 4.81 19.75 7.45
N ASP A 29 3.87 20.57 7.91
CA ASP A 29 2.73 20.10 8.69
C ASP A 29 1.80 19.23 7.82
N SER A 30 1.59 19.63 6.57
CA SER A 30 0.82 18.85 5.57
C SER A 30 1.49 17.52 5.24
N LEU A 31 2.81 17.49 5.05
CA LEU A 31 3.59 16.26 4.82
C LEU A 31 3.48 15.29 5.99
N LEU A 32 3.64 15.78 7.23
CA LEU A 32 3.55 14.96 8.43
C LEU A 32 2.14 14.39 8.61
N ASN A 33 1.11 15.19 8.33
CA ASN A 33 -0.28 14.74 8.39
C ASN A 33 -0.57 13.65 7.34
N ASN A 34 -0.17 13.86 6.08
CA ASN A 34 -0.36 12.84 5.05
C ASN A 34 0.47 11.58 5.30
N TYR A 35 1.62 11.69 5.95
CA TYR A 35 2.41 10.52 6.36
C TYR A 35 1.69 9.73 7.46
N MET A 36 1.16 10.42 8.48
CA MET A 36 0.35 9.80 9.52
C MET A 36 -0.86 9.08 8.91
N LEU A 37 -1.57 9.71 7.99
CA LEU A 37 -2.73 9.11 7.32
C LEU A 37 -2.33 7.87 6.53
N LEU A 38 -1.27 7.93 5.70
CA LEU A 38 -0.74 6.74 5.01
C LEU A 38 -0.43 5.61 5.99
N THR A 39 0.15 5.89 7.15
CA THR A 39 0.44 4.85 8.14
C THR A 39 -0.83 4.25 8.77
N THR A 40 -1.91 5.01 8.87
CA THR A 40 -3.22 4.51 9.29
C THR A 40 -3.78 3.52 8.27
N GLU A 41 -3.79 3.87 6.99
CA GLU A 41 -4.30 2.98 5.93
C GLU A 41 -3.49 1.65 5.88
N VAL A 42 -2.18 1.73 6.11
CA VAL A 42 -1.32 0.53 6.21
C VAL A 42 -1.69 -0.33 7.41
N ALA A 43 -2.09 0.28 8.53
CA ALA A 43 -2.58 -0.45 9.69
C ALA A 43 -3.94 -1.10 9.43
N GLU A 44 -4.81 -0.48 8.64
CA GLU A 44 -6.09 -1.06 8.21
C GLU A 44 -5.89 -2.26 7.29
N VAL A 45 -4.91 -2.23 6.37
CA VAL A 45 -4.48 -3.44 5.64
C VAL A 45 -4.07 -4.56 6.61
N ALA A 46 -3.31 -4.23 7.66
CA ALA A 46 -2.90 -5.22 8.65
C ALA A 46 -4.09 -5.80 9.44
N GLU A 47 -5.11 -4.99 9.71
CA GLU A 47 -6.36 -5.42 10.35
C GLU A 47 -7.13 -6.42 9.46
N GLU A 48 -7.26 -6.15 8.17
CA GLU A 48 -7.92 -7.07 7.23
C GLU A 48 -7.16 -8.40 7.13
N LEU A 49 -5.82 -8.38 7.10
CA LEU A 49 -5.02 -9.61 7.15
C LEU A 49 -5.24 -10.40 8.45
N ARG A 50 -5.27 -9.71 9.59
CA ARG A 50 -5.57 -10.32 10.89
C ARG A 50 -6.95 -10.98 10.88
N MET A 51 -7.93 -10.34 10.26
CA MET A 51 -9.28 -10.88 10.09
C MET A 51 -9.26 -12.17 9.27
N ALA A 52 -8.55 -12.20 8.13
CA ALA A 52 -8.39 -13.40 7.33
C ALA A 52 -7.79 -14.56 8.12
N PHE A 53 -6.72 -14.33 8.90
CA PHE A 53 -6.09 -15.38 9.70
C PHE A 53 -7.00 -15.93 10.81
N ASN A 54 -7.76 -15.04 11.46
CA ASN A 54 -8.74 -15.44 12.47
C ASN A 54 -9.87 -16.29 11.85
N LEU A 55 -10.36 -15.90 10.67
CA LEU A 55 -11.38 -16.64 9.93
C LEU A 55 -10.87 -18.02 9.52
N THR A 56 -9.64 -18.12 8.98
CA THR A 56 -9.01 -19.39 8.64
C THR A 56 -8.93 -20.29 9.87
N THR A 57 -8.35 -19.78 10.96
CA THR A 57 -8.17 -20.54 12.21
C THR A 57 -9.50 -21.07 12.74
N LYS A 58 -10.55 -20.23 12.74
CA LYS A 58 -11.90 -20.63 13.16
C LYS A 58 -12.48 -21.73 12.28
N ASN A 59 -12.33 -21.66 10.96
CA ASN A 59 -12.83 -22.67 10.04
C ASN A 59 -12.08 -24.00 10.17
N VAL A 60 -10.76 -23.96 10.36
CA VAL A 60 -9.94 -25.15 10.64
C VAL A 60 -10.37 -25.83 11.94
N GLN A 61 -10.61 -25.05 13.00
CA GLN A 61 -11.13 -25.57 14.27
C GLN A 61 -12.52 -26.24 14.12
N ASN A 62 -13.30 -25.84 13.12
CA ASN A 62 -14.59 -26.44 12.79
C ASN A 62 -14.48 -27.63 11.81
N GLY A 63 -13.25 -28.11 11.52
CA GLY A 63 -13.00 -29.28 10.70
C GLY A 63 -12.82 -29.02 9.21
N MET A 64 -12.69 -27.76 8.79
CA MET A 64 -12.32 -27.42 7.41
C MET A 64 -10.83 -27.67 7.17
N GLU A 65 -10.47 -28.08 5.96
CA GLU A 65 -9.07 -28.14 5.53
C GLU A 65 -8.47 -26.72 5.45
N GLU A 66 -7.19 -26.56 5.78
CA GLU A 66 -6.54 -25.26 5.97
C GLU A 66 -6.51 -24.39 4.71
N GLU A 67 -6.14 -24.96 3.57
CA GLU A 67 -6.08 -24.22 2.31
C GLU A 67 -7.47 -23.79 1.85
N GLN A 68 -8.48 -24.66 2.01
CA GLN A 68 -9.89 -24.31 1.78
C GLN A 68 -10.37 -23.20 2.71
N ALA A 69 -10.02 -23.27 4.00
CA ALA A 69 -10.37 -22.26 4.99
C ALA A 69 -9.72 -20.90 4.66
N PHE A 70 -8.47 -20.91 4.19
CA PHE A 70 -7.76 -19.70 3.83
C PHE A 70 -8.28 -19.06 2.54
N GLU A 71 -8.59 -19.85 1.51
CA GLU A 71 -9.23 -19.31 0.31
C GLU A 71 -10.62 -18.73 0.61
N LEU A 72 -11.39 -19.34 1.50
CA LEU A 72 -12.65 -18.77 1.96
C LEU A 72 -12.43 -17.43 2.68
N ALA A 73 -11.46 -17.35 3.59
CA ALA A 73 -11.14 -16.13 4.31
C ALA A 73 -10.66 -15.01 3.38
N LYS A 74 -9.76 -15.31 2.42
CA LYS A 74 -9.32 -14.36 1.38
C LYS A 74 -10.48 -13.77 0.61
N ASN A 75 -11.44 -14.62 0.19
CA ASN A 75 -12.62 -14.16 -0.54
C ASN A 75 -13.53 -13.28 0.32
N GLN A 76 -13.61 -13.52 1.62
CA GLN A 76 -14.41 -12.70 2.54
C GLN A 76 -13.82 -11.31 2.77
N ILE A 77 -12.49 -11.18 2.88
CA ILE A 77 -11.84 -9.88 3.13
C ILE A 77 -11.52 -9.11 1.84
N LYS A 78 -11.64 -9.74 0.67
CA LYS A 78 -11.14 -9.23 -0.63
C LYS A 78 -11.58 -7.78 -0.93
N GLU A 79 -12.84 -7.47 -0.66
CA GLU A 79 -13.38 -6.14 -0.93
C GLU A 79 -12.75 -5.09 0.00
N ASN A 80 -12.68 -5.38 1.29
CA ASN A 80 -12.17 -4.44 2.30
C ASN A 80 -10.68 -4.22 2.14
N VAL A 81 -9.88 -5.29 2.03
CA VAL A 81 -8.43 -5.14 1.78
C VAL A 81 -8.17 -4.38 0.48
N GLY A 82 -9.05 -4.50 -0.52
CA GLY A 82 -8.98 -3.71 -1.75
C GLY A 82 -9.18 -2.21 -1.53
N LYS A 83 -10.06 -1.80 -0.61
CA LYS A 83 -10.27 -0.40 -0.22
C LYS A 83 -9.03 0.15 0.47
N GLU A 84 -8.55 -0.53 1.51
CA GLU A 84 -7.38 -0.08 2.29
C GLU A 84 -6.10 0.01 1.42
N LEU A 85 -5.92 -0.93 0.48
CA LEU A 85 -4.83 -0.86 -0.50
C LEU A 85 -4.99 0.32 -1.48
N ALA A 86 -6.22 0.66 -1.86
CA ALA A 86 -6.49 1.82 -2.70
C ALA A 86 -6.23 3.13 -1.94
N ASP A 87 -6.57 3.21 -0.66
CA ASP A 87 -6.28 4.36 0.19
C ASP A 87 -4.78 4.55 0.40
N CYS A 88 -4.04 3.46 0.68
CA CYS A 88 -2.58 3.47 0.64
C CYS A 88 -2.03 4.05 -0.67
N LEU A 89 -2.58 3.59 -1.81
CA LEU A 89 -2.16 4.08 -3.12
C LEU A 89 -2.48 5.56 -3.33
N ALA A 90 -3.63 6.03 -2.87
CA ALA A 90 -4.02 7.44 -2.99
C ALA A 90 -3.04 8.36 -2.26
N TYR A 91 -2.62 8.02 -1.03
CA TYR A 91 -1.61 8.78 -0.30
C TYR A 91 -0.22 8.67 -0.96
N MET A 92 0.20 7.49 -1.40
CA MET A 92 1.47 7.34 -2.15
C MET A 92 1.49 8.24 -3.38
N LEU A 93 0.41 8.25 -4.18
CA LEU A 93 0.29 9.13 -5.35
C LEU A 93 0.32 10.60 -4.97
N LYS A 94 -0.25 10.98 -3.82
CA LYS A 94 -0.17 12.36 -3.31
C LYS A 94 1.30 12.77 -3.05
N PHE A 95 2.11 11.89 -2.46
CA PHE A 95 3.54 12.13 -2.28
C PHE A 95 4.28 12.23 -3.63
N TYR A 96 4.03 11.30 -4.56
CA TYR A 96 4.60 11.36 -5.91
C TYR A 96 4.30 12.70 -6.59
N ASN A 97 3.04 13.17 -6.49
CA ASN A 97 2.59 14.43 -7.06
C ASN A 97 3.28 15.64 -6.44
N PHE A 98 3.38 15.70 -5.11
CA PHE A 98 4.05 16.78 -4.38
C PHE A 98 5.54 16.88 -4.74
N PHE A 99 6.23 15.74 -4.87
CA PHE A 99 7.65 15.74 -5.25
C PHE A 99 7.90 15.84 -6.76
N GLY A 100 6.85 15.90 -7.58
CA GLY A 100 6.97 15.93 -9.04
C GLY A 100 7.60 14.66 -9.63
N ILE A 101 7.42 13.52 -8.98
CA ILE A 101 7.99 12.23 -9.39
C ILE A 101 6.97 11.48 -10.25
N ASP A 102 7.39 11.01 -11.44
CA ASP A 102 6.61 10.07 -12.24
C ASP A 102 6.64 8.68 -11.58
N VAL A 103 5.46 8.20 -11.16
CA VAL A 103 5.35 6.95 -10.40
C VAL A 103 5.79 5.74 -11.21
N GLU A 104 5.54 5.75 -12.52
CA GLU A 104 5.76 4.60 -13.40
C GLU A 104 7.23 4.46 -13.73
N GLU A 105 7.88 5.55 -14.09
CA GLU A 105 9.32 5.62 -14.32
C GLU A 105 10.10 5.26 -13.06
N SER A 106 9.70 5.82 -11.91
CA SER A 106 10.31 5.50 -10.61
C SER A 106 10.17 4.02 -10.25
N PHE A 107 8.96 3.46 -10.41
CA PHE A 107 8.70 2.05 -10.11
C PHE A 107 9.51 1.11 -11.00
N TYR A 108 9.51 1.31 -12.32
CA TYR A 108 10.25 0.43 -13.24
C TYR A 108 11.76 0.53 -13.05
N ALA A 109 12.30 1.73 -12.84
CA ALA A 109 13.70 1.90 -12.50
C ALA A 109 14.06 1.13 -11.22
N LYS A 110 13.18 1.16 -10.21
CA LYS A 110 13.38 0.41 -8.98
C LYS A 110 13.34 -1.10 -9.18
N MET A 111 12.41 -1.61 -10.00
CA MET A 111 12.29 -3.05 -10.26
C MET A 111 13.50 -3.58 -11.04
N GLU A 112 14.03 -2.82 -12.01
CA GLU A 112 15.28 -3.18 -12.69
C GLU A 112 16.47 -3.16 -11.74
N GLU A 113 16.55 -2.20 -10.82
CA GLU A 113 17.55 -2.23 -9.75
C GLU A 113 17.43 -3.52 -8.93
N VAL A 114 16.22 -3.86 -8.47
CA VAL A 114 15.95 -5.06 -7.65
C VAL A 114 16.33 -6.36 -8.37
N LYS A 115 15.98 -6.49 -9.65
CA LYS A 115 16.32 -7.64 -10.49
C LYS A 115 17.84 -7.86 -10.59
N ASN A 116 18.60 -6.77 -10.60
CA ASN A 116 20.06 -6.79 -10.70
C ASN A 116 20.76 -6.88 -9.33
N ARG A 117 20.03 -6.77 -8.21
CA ARG A 117 20.58 -7.04 -6.88
C ARG A 117 20.90 -8.53 -6.79
N LYS A 118 22.18 -8.87 -6.71
CA LYS A 118 22.60 -10.20 -6.25
C LYS A 118 22.16 -10.32 -4.79
N ASN A 119 21.30 -11.30 -4.47
CA ASN A 119 20.88 -11.59 -3.11
C ASN A 119 22.10 -11.65 -2.18
N LYS A 120 22.20 -10.71 -1.24
CA LYS A 120 23.20 -10.76 -0.17
C LYS A 120 22.88 -11.86 0.86
N ASP A 121 21.64 -12.34 0.87
CA ASP A 121 21.13 -13.31 1.85
C ASP A 121 21.12 -14.77 1.37
N LEU A 122 21.71 -15.07 0.20
CA LEU A 122 22.06 -16.44 -0.17
C LEU A 122 23.32 -16.86 0.61
N VAL A 123 23.18 -17.05 1.93
CA VAL A 123 24.06 -17.96 2.65
C VAL A 123 23.78 -19.34 2.05
N LYS A 124 24.71 -19.82 1.21
CA LYS A 124 24.65 -21.21 0.72
C LYS A 124 24.50 -22.11 1.95
N PRO A 125 23.54 -23.05 1.98
CA PRO A 125 23.55 -24.05 3.03
C PRO A 125 24.90 -24.76 2.97
N SER A 126 25.61 -24.74 4.10
CA SER A 126 26.86 -25.49 4.28
C SER A 126 26.62 -26.94 3.88
N LYS A 127 27.47 -27.45 2.99
CA LYS A 127 27.47 -28.87 2.59
C LYS A 127 27.74 -29.78 3.78
#